data_AF-A0A9D9ZHD8-F1
#
_entry.id   AF-A0A9D9ZHD8-F1
#
_cell.length_a   1.000
_cell.length_b   1.000
_cell.length_c   1.000
_cell.angle_alpha   90.00
_cell.angle_beta   90.00
_cell.angle_gamma   90.00
#
_symmetry.space_group_name_H-M   'P 1'
#
loop_
_entity.id
_entity.type
_entity.pdbx_description
1 polymer ?
#
loop_
_entity_poly.entity_id
_entity_poly.type
_entity_poly.pdbx_seq_one_letter_code
_entity_poly.pdbx_strand_id
1 'polypeptide(L)'
;KFVSTVKVVSESDLEAAVNDGNYSVAFYPFKAKSSFAGEIIEGFDQNNIFGYESDVLSQKIRNIKNNSGSLEGERSAVADAENYLVSEAVIMPVFYENSYFVTSKKTSGIYFYSSADNVCFINAKKS
;
A
#
# COMPACT_ATOMS: atom_id res chain seq x y z
N LYS A 1 -31.60 7.03 -3.21
CA LYS A 1 -30.57 7.84 -3.91
C LYS A 1 -29.38 7.96 -2.97
N PHE A 2 -28.23 7.39 -3.33
CA PHE A 2 -26.99 7.62 -2.59
C PHE A 2 -26.54 9.05 -2.84
N VAL A 3 -26.25 9.81 -1.77
CA VAL A 3 -25.76 11.19 -1.84
C VAL A 3 -24.45 11.22 -1.07
N SER A 4 -23.35 11.53 -1.77
CA SER A 4 -22.04 11.70 -1.16
C SER A 4 -21.56 13.14 -1.31
N THR A 5 -20.76 13.57 -0.34
CA THR A 5 -20.03 14.84 -0.40
C THR A 5 -18.54 14.52 -0.42
N VAL A 6 -17.79 15.18 -1.31
CA VAL A 6 -16.34 15.02 -1.40
C VAL A 6 -15.68 16.15 -0.63
N LYS A 7 -14.74 15.80 0.26
CA LYS A 7 -13.89 16.76 0.97
C LYS A 7 -12.45 16.55 0.50
N VAL A 8 -11.84 17.58 -0.06
CA VAL A 8 -10.41 17.59 -0.39
C VAL A 8 -9.64 18.09 0.82
N VAL A 9 -8.60 17.37 1.20
CA VAL A 9 -7.76 17.65 2.37
C VAL A 9 -6.29 17.46 2.01
N SER A 10 -5.39 17.97 2.86
CA SER A 10 -3.97 17.66 2.75
C SER A 10 -3.69 16.19 3.12
N GLU A 11 -2.52 15.67 2.75
CA GLU A 11 -2.09 14.31 3.11
C GLU A 11 -2.04 14.12 4.63
N SER A 12 -1.47 15.08 5.37
CA SER A 12 -1.41 15.03 6.83
C SER A 12 -2.79 15.04 7.49
N ASP A 13 -3.75 15.79 6.92
CA ASP A 13 -5.12 15.81 7.42
C ASP A 13 -5.87 14.49 7.10
N LEU A 14 -5.56 13.87 5.96
CA LEU A 14 -6.10 12.55 5.59
C LEU A 14 -5.59 11.47 6.54
N GLU A 15 -4.28 11.45 6.81
CA GLU A 15 -3.66 10.52 7.77
C GLU A 15 -4.24 10.70 9.17
N ALA A 16 -4.38 11.95 9.64
CA ALA A 16 -5.00 12.24 10.93
C ALA A 16 -6.45 11.76 10.98
N ALA A 17 -7.26 12.05 9.95
CA ALA A 17 -8.64 11.59 9.89
C ALA A 17 -8.74 10.06 9.91
N VAL A 18 -7.84 9.36 9.21
CA VAL A 18 -7.78 7.89 9.21
C VAL A 18 -7.41 7.34 10.59
N ASN A 19 -6.38 7.89 11.23
CA ASN A 19 -5.93 7.46 12.55
C ASN A 19 -7.01 7.71 13.63
N ASP A 20 -7.75 8.81 13.51
CA ASP A 20 -8.83 9.16 14.44
C ASP A 20 -10.15 8.43 14.13
N GLY A 21 -10.25 7.70 13.02
CA GLY A 21 -11.51 7.11 12.55
C GLY A 21 -12.56 8.13 12.11
N ASN A 22 -12.16 9.38 11.85
CA ASN A 22 -13.04 10.51 11.55
C ASN A 22 -13.32 10.63 10.03
N TYR A 23 -13.85 9.56 9.45
CA TYR A 23 -14.23 9.50 8.04
C TYR A 23 -15.33 8.46 7.82
N SER A 24 -16.07 8.56 6.71
CA SER A 24 -16.99 7.50 6.27
C SER A 24 -16.37 6.62 5.18
N VAL A 25 -15.66 7.25 4.23
CA VAL A 25 -14.88 6.59 3.18
C VAL A 25 -13.65 7.45 2.95
N ALA A 26 -12.47 6.85 3.01
CA ALA A 26 -11.21 7.51 2.72
C ALA A 26 -10.65 6.99 1.39
N PHE A 27 -10.28 7.91 0.50
CA PHE A 27 -9.46 7.57 -0.65
C PHE A 27 -8.00 7.65 -0.20
N TYR A 28 -7.41 6.48 0.08
CA TYR A 28 -6.14 6.37 0.81
C TYR A 28 -5.08 5.61 -0.02
N PRO A 29 -3.86 6.15 -0.18
CA PRO A 29 -2.81 5.48 -0.94
C PRO A 29 -2.12 4.39 -0.10
N PHE A 30 -1.86 3.23 -0.72
CA PHE A 30 -0.98 2.21 -0.16
C PHE A 30 0.37 2.24 -0.87
N LYS A 31 1.44 2.45 -0.10
CA LYS A 31 2.81 2.44 -0.60
C LYS A 31 3.58 1.27 -0.02
N ALA A 32 4.07 0.40 -0.90
CA ALA A 32 4.92 -0.71 -0.51
C ALA A 32 6.22 -0.16 0.11
N LYS A 33 6.60 -0.72 1.27
CA LYS A 33 7.87 -0.39 1.95
C LYS A 33 8.98 -1.38 1.61
N SER A 34 8.61 -2.54 1.06
CA SER A 34 9.53 -3.56 0.57
C SER A 34 8.94 -4.28 -0.65
N SER A 35 9.69 -5.22 -1.22
CA SER A 35 9.23 -6.10 -2.29
C SER A 35 8.31 -7.22 -1.80
N PHE A 36 8.05 -7.34 -0.50
CA PHE A 36 7.22 -8.39 0.09
C PHE A 36 5.77 -7.93 0.17
N ALA A 37 4.88 -8.55 -0.60
CA ALA A 37 3.47 -8.17 -0.66
C ALA A 37 2.75 -8.37 0.68
N GLY A 38 3.19 -9.34 1.49
CA GLY A 38 2.62 -9.58 2.81
C GLY A 38 2.75 -8.41 3.78
N GLU A 39 3.74 -7.52 3.62
CA GLU A 39 3.90 -6.34 4.49
C GLU A 39 2.71 -5.38 4.42
N ILE A 40 2.06 -5.27 3.25
CA ILE A 40 0.86 -4.44 3.09
C ILE A 40 -0.27 -5.01 3.94
N ILE A 41 -0.47 -6.33 3.89
CA ILE A 41 -1.52 -7.03 4.64
C ILE A 41 -1.22 -7.01 6.15
N GLU A 42 0.04 -7.15 6.55
CA GLU A 42 0.46 -7.06 7.95
C GLU A 42 0.16 -5.69 8.58
N GLY A 43 0.13 -4.63 7.77
CA GLY A 43 -0.19 -3.28 8.24
C GLY A 43 -1.57 -3.18 8.90
N PHE A 44 -2.55 -3.97 8.46
CA PHE A 44 -3.90 -3.97 9.03
C PHE A 44 -3.96 -4.50 10.47
N ASP A 45 -3.05 -5.41 10.84
CA ASP A 45 -3.01 -6.00 12.19
C ASP A 45 -2.05 -5.20 13.10
N GLN A 46 -0.83 -4.91 12.63
CA GLN A 46 0.20 -4.27 13.47
C GLN A 46 -0.02 -2.78 13.72
N ASN A 47 -0.55 -2.06 12.74
CA ASN A 47 -0.76 -0.61 12.83
C ASN A 47 -2.23 -0.25 12.98
N ASN A 48 -3.11 -1.26 13.08
CA ASN A 48 -4.57 -1.11 13.07
C ASN A 48 -5.02 -0.10 11.99
N ILE A 49 -4.47 -0.24 10.78
CA ILE A 49 -4.80 0.67 9.68
C ILE A 49 -6.31 0.62 9.48
N PHE A 50 -6.95 1.79 9.49
CA PHE A 50 -8.40 1.98 9.42
C PHE A 50 -9.21 1.50 10.63
N GLY A 51 -8.56 1.15 11.76
CA GLY A 51 -9.26 0.68 12.95
C GLY A 51 -9.94 -0.68 12.78
N TYR A 52 -9.49 -1.49 11.82
CA TYR A 52 -10.11 -2.77 11.49
C TYR A 52 -9.49 -3.94 12.27
N GLU A 53 -10.28 -4.51 13.18
CA GLU A 53 -9.89 -5.68 13.98
C GLU A 53 -10.66 -6.93 13.51
N SER A 54 -9.94 -8.01 13.19
CA SER A 54 -10.53 -9.28 12.78
C SER A 54 -9.62 -10.46 13.09
N ASP A 55 -10.09 -11.39 13.94
CA ASP A 55 -9.40 -12.65 14.22
C ASP A 55 -9.11 -13.46 12.94
N VAL A 56 -10.03 -13.40 11.97
CA VAL A 56 -9.88 -14.09 10.67
C VAL A 56 -8.72 -13.51 9.88
N LEU A 57 -8.58 -12.17 9.88
CA LEU A 57 -7.45 -11.50 9.24
C LEU A 57 -6.13 -11.87 9.95
N SER A 58 -6.10 -11.86 11.28
CA SER A 58 -4.90 -12.23 12.04
C SER A 58 -4.50 -13.71 11.81
N GLN A 59 -5.45 -14.61 11.53
CA GLN A 59 -5.13 -15.98 11.09
C GLN A 59 -4.54 -16.01 9.67
N LYS A 60 -5.11 -15.25 8.74
CA LYS A 60 -4.61 -15.13 7.36
C LYS A 60 -3.18 -14.56 7.32
N ILE A 61 -2.89 -13.56 8.15
CA ILE A 61 -1.54 -13.00 8.30
C ILE A 61 -0.56 -14.05 8.84
N ARG A 62 -0.95 -14.86 9.83
CA ARG A 62 -0.12 -15.99 10.28
C ARG A 62 0.14 -17.00 9.15
N ASN A 63 -0.86 -17.26 8.31
CA ASN A 63 -0.69 -18.15 7.16
C ASN A 63 0.31 -17.60 6.14
N ILE A 64 0.33 -16.29 5.88
CA ILE A 64 1.35 -15.64 5.04
C ILE A 64 2.75 -15.90 5.62
N LYS A 65 2.94 -15.68 6.92
CA LYS A 65 4.23 -15.89 7.60
C LYS A 65 4.71 -17.34 7.50
N ASN A 66 3.79 -18.29 7.68
CA ASN A 66 4.08 -19.72 7.58
C ASN A 66 4.45 -20.17 6.15
N ASN A 67 4.05 -19.41 5.13
CA ASN A 67 4.33 -19.72 3.72
C ASN A 67 5.45 -18.88 3.10
N SER A 68 6.09 -17.98 3.86
CA SER A 68 7.17 -17.09 3.39
C SER A 68 8.40 -17.80 2.79
N GLY A 69 8.54 -19.11 3.02
CA GLY A 69 9.59 -19.94 2.41
C GLY A 69 9.29 -20.45 1.00
N SER A 70 8.09 -20.20 0.45
CA SER A 70 7.66 -20.70 -0.86
C SER A 70 6.95 -19.59 -1.64
N LEU A 71 7.46 -19.25 -2.83
CA LEU A 71 6.87 -18.21 -3.68
C LEU A 71 5.39 -18.47 -3.99
N GLU A 72 5.04 -19.71 -4.36
CA GLU A 72 3.67 -20.09 -4.69
C GLU A 72 2.77 -20.12 -3.44
N GLY A 73 3.31 -20.58 -2.30
CA GLY A 73 2.59 -20.61 -1.03
C GLY A 73 2.29 -19.20 -0.53
N GLU A 74 3.29 -18.32 -0.55
CA GLU A 74 3.17 -16.92 -0.17
C GLU A 74 2.18 -16.20 -1.09
N ARG A 75 2.30 -16.34 -2.41
CA ARG A 75 1.37 -15.72 -3.37
C ARG A 75 -0.07 -16.14 -3.09
N SER A 76 -0.30 -17.42 -2.85
CA SER A 76 -1.64 -17.95 -2.55
C SER A 76 -2.18 -17.39 -1.22
N ALA A 77 -1.35 -17.37 -0.17
CA ALA A 77 -1.73 -16.87 1.15
C ALA A 77 -2.03 -15.36 1.14
N VAL A 78 -1.24 -14.56 0.41
CA VAL A 78 -1.47 -13.13 0.25
C VAL A 78 -2.76 -12.87 -0.52
N ALA A 79 -3.00 -13.59 -1.63
CA ALA A 79 -4.23 -13.44 -2.40
C ALA A 79 -5.48 -13.82 -1.58
N ASP A 80 -5.40 -14.87 -0.77
CA ASP A 80 -6.50 -15.25 0.14
C ASP A 80 -6.77 -14.19 1.23
N ALA A 81 -5.74 -13.49 1.71
CA ALA A 81 -5.90 -12.39 2.66
C ALA A 81 -6.47 -11.13 2.00
N GLU A 82 -5.97 -10.76 0.83
CA GLU A 82 -6.47 -9.62 0.05
C GLU A 82 -7.94 -9.80 -0.33
N ASN A 83 -8.31 -10.98 -0.85
CA ASN A 83 -9.70 -11.28 -1.21
C ASN A 83 -10.65 -11.16 -0.01
N TYR A 84 -10.18 -11.51 1.19
CA TYR A 84 -10.97 -11.35 2.41
C TYR A 84 -11.17 -9.87 2.78
N LEU A 85 -10.13 -9.03 2.70
CA LEU A 85 -10.26 -7.60 2.95
C LEU A 85 -11.22 -6.93 1.95
N VAL A 86 -11.21 -7.37 0.69
CA VAL A 86 -12.14 -6.90 -0.34
C VAL A 86 -13.56 -7.39 -0.11
N SER A 87 -13.76 -8.66 0.28
CA SER A 87 -15.10 -9.21 0.52
C SER A 87 -15.80 -8.58 1.72
N GLU A 88 -15.02 -8.23 2.75
CA GLU A 88 -15.51 -7.52 3.94
C GLU A 88 -15.62 -6.00 3.74
N ALA A 89 -15.33 -5.50 2.52
CA ALA A 89 -15.35 -4.08 2.18
C ALA A 89 -14.44 -3.21 3.07
N VAL A 90 -13.35 -3.78 3.60
CA VAL A 90 -12.32 -3.07 4.36
C VAL A 90 -11.50 -2.20 3.42
N ILE A 91 -11.20 -2.72 2.22
CA ILE A 91 -10.55 -1.98 1.14
C ILE A 91 -11.28 -2.18 -0.18
N MET A 92 -11.13 -1.20 -1.06
CA MET A 92 -11.60 -1.26 -2.44
C MET A 92 -10.49 -0.74 -3.36
N PRO A 93 -9.71 -1.63 -4.01
CA PRO A 93 -8.68 -1.21 -4.96
C PRO A 93 -9.30 -0.42 -6.12
N VAL A 94 -8.79 0.80 -6.37
CA VAL A 94 -9.32 1.69 -7.42
C VAL A 94 -8.40 1.71 -8.64
N PHE A 95 -7.10 1.95 -8.41
CA PHE A 95 -6.07 1.89 -9.44
C PHE A 95 -4.69 1.68 -8.80
N TYR A 96 -3.73 1.26 -9.61
CA TYR A 96 -2.32 1.19 -9.24
C TYR A 96 -1.60 2.44 -9.77
N GLU A 97 -0.83 3.11 -8.92
CA GLU A 97 -0.08 4.30 -9.29
C GLU A 97 1.13 3.93 -10.19
N ASN A 98 1.35 4.71 -11.24
CA ASN A 98 2.58 4.68 -12.02
C ASN A 98 3.43 5.91 -11.67
N SER A 99 4.67 5.69 -11.25
CA SER A 99 5.62 6.76 -10.99
C SER A 99 6.53 6.99 -12.20
N TYR A 100 6.67 8.25 -12.60
CA TYR A 100 7.52 8.67 -13.72
C TYR A 100 8.47 9.78 -13.29
N PHE A 101 9.74 9.68 -13.69
CA PHE A 101 10.72 10.74 -13.46
C PHE A 101 11.17 11.33 -14.80
N VAL A 102 10.88 12.62 -14.99
CA VAL A 102 11.26 13.34 -16.20
C VAL A 102 12.67 13.90 -16.03
N THR A 103 13.56 13.58 -16.97
CA THR A 103 14.94 14.10 -17.00
C THR A 103 15.31 14.60 -18.38
N SER A 104 16.28 15.52 -18.44
CA SER A 104 16.82 15.98 -19.73
C SER A 104 17.60 14.86 -20.43
N LYS A 105 17.63 14.87 -21.77
CA LYS A 105 18.47 13.94 -22.55
C LYS A 105 19.97 14.02 -22.22
N LYS A 106 20.42 15.10 -21.57
CA LYS A 106 21.82 15.30 -21.18
C LYS A 106 22.13 14.87 -19.75
N THR A 107 21.16 14.31 -19.05
CA THR A 107 21.34 13.84 -17.68
C THR A 107 21.74 12.36 -17.70
N SER A 108 22.76 11.98 -16.93
CA SER A 108 23.18 10.58 -16.75
C SER A 108 23.45 10.28 -15.27
N GLY A 109 23.65 9.01 -14.91
CA GLY A 109 24.00 8.59 -13.55
C GLY A 109 22.86 8.65 -12.51
N ILE A 110 21.61 8.64 -12.99
CA ILE A 110 20.39 8.51 -12.20
C ILE A 110 19.88 7.07 -12.31
N TYR A 111 19.61 6.42 -11.17
CA TYR A 111 19.13 5.04 -11.08
C TYR A 111 17.71 5.02 -10.51
N PHE A 112 16.86 4.14 -11.03
CA PHE A 112 15.48 3.97 -10.57
C PHE A 112 15.30 2.61 -9.91
N TYR A 113 14.87 2.60 -8.66
CA TYR A 113 14.46 1.39 -7.96
C TYR A 113 12.94 1.30 -7.90
N SER A 114 12.38 0.28 -8.54
CA SER A 114 10.93 0.05 -8.62
C SER A 114 10.27 -0.25 -7.27
N SER A 115 11.04 -0.64 -6.25
CA SER A 115 10.53 -1.10 -4.97
C SER A 115 10.44 -0.02 -3.88
N ALA A 116 10.92 1.20 -4.12
CA ALA A 116 11.06 2.18 -3.02
C ALA A 116 10.85 3.66 -3.41
N ASP A 117 10.29 3.97 -4.59
CA ASP A 117 10.21 5.35 -5.13
C ASP A 117 11.54 6.11 -5.09
N ASN A 118 12.65 5.37 -5.06
CA ASN A 118 13.97 5.96 -4.88
C ASN A 118 14.61 6.20 -6.23
N VAL A 119 14.65 7.48 -6.59
CA VAL A 119 15.56 8.00 -7.61
C VAL A 119 16.92 8.18 -6.95
N CYS A 120 17.88 7.34 -7.33
CA CYS A 120 19.21 7.34 -6.75
C CYS A 120 20.18 8.15 -7.61
N PHE A 121 20.70 9.25 -7.06
CA PHE A 121 21.65 10.15 -7.72
C PHE A 121 23.09 9.77 -7.40
N ILE A 122 23.49 8.53 -7.70
CA ILE A 122 24.81 8.01 -7.32
C ILE A 122 25.94 8.73 -8.08
N ASN A 123 25.74 8.96 -9.38
CA ASN A 123 26.73 9.60 -10.25
C ASN A 123 26.07 10.64 -11.15
N ALA A 124 25.05 11.33 -10.64
CA ALA A 124 24.21 12.19 -11.44
C ALA A 124 25.03 13.33 -12.07
N LYS A 125 24.99 13.42 -13.41
CA LYS A 125 25.69 14.44 -14.18
C LYS A 125 24.76 15.05 -15.22
N LYS A 126 24.97 16.34 -15.50
CA LYS A 126 24.32 17.07 -16.59
C LYS A 126 25.41 17.59 -17.52
N SER A 127 25.39 17.13 -18.76
CA SER A 127 26.31 17.56 -19.82
C SER A 127 25.79 18.75 -20.62
#